data_AF-A0A1I0G5N7-F1
#
_entry.id   AF-A0A1I0G5N7-F1
#
_cell.length_a   1.000
_cell.length_b   1.000
_cell.length_c   1.000
_cell.angle_alpha   90.00
_cell.angle_beta   90.00
_cell.angle_gamma   90.00
#
_symmetry.space_group_name_H-M   'P 1'
#
loop_
_entity.id
_entity.type
_entity.pdbx_description
1 polymer ?
#
loop_
_entity_poly.entity_id
_entity_poly.type
_entity_poly.pdbx_seq_one_letter_code
_entity_poly.pdbx_strand_id
1 'polypeptide(L)'
;MIFDGILAWLSEIDGKLSVFVIPLNQPQTGLDWSTIVSGVVGGLATLIAAFCVFWLGNRNERKAREDEELKAAAANALSGYFKLAKWCNLIANINLHIDKSFQAAREHGLSSSEAFAVVGPSAGVFTEPRLLSASEFSFLLTKENFKIAEDVGLVEERAINLHHLFQKYSELHIELQMWLDAIPEFSRKLDGPIASDQIPNAYKDRFDYRAAQLNQILGGIIDTLEEDMAFSIKTTQKFILAAHERYKPHFPKLDFG
;
A
#
# COMPACT_ATOMS: atom_id res chain seq x y z
N MET A 1 -43.43 -24.85 2.06
CA MET A 1 -42.30 -23.95 2.40
C MET A 1 -41.68 -23.24 1.21
N ILE A 2 -41.60 -23.79 -0.01
CA ILE A 2 -41.08 -23.04 -1.19
C ILE A 2 -42.16 -22.09 -1.78
N PHE A 3 -43.45 -22.44 -1.66
CA PHE A 3 -44.56 -21.62 -2.18
C PHE A 3 -44.86 -20.38 -1.33
N ASP A 4 -44.58 -20.40 -0.03
CA ASP A 4 -44.88 -19.27 0.88
C ASP A 4 -43.97 -18.06 0.61
N GLY A 5 -42.73 -18.29 0.18
CA GLY A 5 -41.79 -17.22 -0.19
C GLY A 5 -42.15 -16.53 -1.52
N ILE A 6 -42.75 -17.26 -2.47
CA ILE A 6 -43.17 -16.70 -3.77
C ILE A 6 -44.37 -15.76 -3.59
N LEU A 7 -45.29 -16.08 -2.68
CA LEU A 7 -46.45 -15.25 -2.38
C LEU A 7 -46.08 -14.00 -1.57
N ALA A 8 -45.13 -14.10 -0.63
CA ALA A 8 -44.61 -12.94 0.10
C ALA A 8 -43.91 -11.95 -0.84
N TRP A 9 -43.12 -12.43 -1.81
CA TRP A 9 -42.43 -11.59 -2.79
C TRP A 9 -43.40 -10.82 -3.72
N LEU A 10 -44.52 -11.43 -4.11
CA LEU A 10 -45.55 -10.75 -4.92
C LEU A 10 -46.26 -9.61 -4.16
N SER A 11 -46.24 -9.62 -2.83
CA SER A 11 -46.86 -8.59 -1.99
C SER A 11 -45.97 -7.37 -1.71
N GLU A 12 -44.65 -7.46 -1.94
CA GLU A 12 -43.70 -6.37 -1.70
C GLU A 12 -43.42 -5.50 -2.93
N ILE A 13 -43.92 -5.87 -4.12
CA ILE A 13 -43.80 -5.06 -5.35
C ILE A 13 -44.89 -3.99 -5.34
N ASP A 14 -44.68 -2.96 -4.54
CA ASP A 14 -45.56 -1.79 -4.37
C ASP A 14 -45.44 -0.78 -5.54
N GLY A 15 -45.37 -1.28 -6.78
CA GLY A 15 -45.08 -0.44 -7.93
C GLY A 15 -45.39 -1.08 -9.28
N LYS A 16 -46.64 -0.93 -9.72
CA LYS A 16 -47.14 -1.19 -11.09
C LYS A 16 -47.17 -2.67 -11.53
N LEU A 17 -47.81 -3.53 -10.74
CA LEU A 17 -48.44 -4.72 -11.32
C LEU A 17 -49.80 -4.30 -11.89
N SER A 18 -49.84 -4.07 -13.20
CA SER A 18 -51.08 -3.90 -13.96
C SER A 18 -51.84 -5.23 -13.92
N VAL A 19 -52.66 -5.43 -12.90
CA VAL A 19 -53.62 -6.54 -12.87
C VAL A 19 -54.65 -6.25 -13.96
N PHE A 20 -54.52 -6.94 -15.09
CA PHE A 20 -55.58 -6.95 -16.11
C PHE A 20 -56.78 -7.70 -15.54
N VAL A 21 -57.68 -6.97 -14.89
CA VAL A 21 -59.02 -7.47 -14.58
C VAL A 21 -59.78 -7.50 -15.90
N ILE A 22 -59.96 -8.70 -16.47
CA ILE A 22 -60.83 -8.91 -17.63
C ILE A 22 -62.27 -8.92 -17.11
N PRO A 23 -63.11 -7.91 -17.41
CA PRO A 23 -64.51 -7.94 -16.98
C PRO A 23 -65.27 -8.97 -17.83
N LEU A 24 -65.65 -10.09 -17.22
CA LEU A 24 -66.59 -11.05 -17.81
C LEU A 24 -68.02 -10.52 -17.69
N ASN A 25 -68.35 -9.50 -18.48
CA ASN A 25 -69.72 -9.02 -18.62
C ASN A 25 -70.28 -9.45 -19.99
N GLN A 26 -70.64 -10.73 -20.15
CA GLN A 26 -71.62 -11.14 -21.16
C GLN A 26 -72.50 -12.31 -20.69
N PRO A 27 -73.81 -12.28 -21.01
CA PRO A 27 -74.76 -13.32 -20.63
C PRO A 27 -74.65 -14.54 -21.56
N GLN A 28 -74.68 -15.72 -20.94
CA GLN A 28 -74.99 -17.05 -21.49
C GLN A 28 -74.78 -17.24 -23.01
N THR A 29 -73.53 -17.41 -23.42
CA THR A 29 -73.16 -18.21 -24.59
C THR A 29 -72.05 -19.16 -24.15
N GLY A 30 -72.05 -20.41 -24.63
CA GLY A 30 -71.19 -21.48 -24.13
C GLY A 30 -69.73 -21.04 -24.00
N LEU A 31 -69.10 -21.43 -22.89
CA LEU A 31 -67.68 -21.17 -22.60
C LEU A 31 -66.85 -21.42 -23.85
N ASP A 32 -66.43 -20.35 -24.52
CA ASP A 32 -65.57 -20.44 -25.69
C ASP A 32 -64.17 -20.79 -25.19
N TRP A 33 -63.94 -22.10 -25.07
CA TRP A 33 -62.69 -22.68 -24.61
C TRP A 33 -61.48 -22.15 -25.37
N SER A 34 -61.65 -21.69 -26.62
CA SER A 34 -60.57 -21.08 -27.40
C SER A 34 -60.07 -19.76 -26.80
N THR A 35 -60.97 -18.95 -26.23
CA THR A 35 -60.64 -17.65 -25.61
C THR A 35 -60.00 -17.84 -24.23
N ILE A 36 -60.44 -18.84 -23.46
CA ILE A 36 -59.83 -19.18 -22.17
C ILE A 36 -58.46 -19.83 -22.35
N VAL A 37 -58.33 -20.77 -23.30
CA VAL A 37 -57.06 -21.44 -23.61
C VAL A 37 -56.03 -20.45 -24.15
N SER A 38 -56.43 -19.52 -25.05
CA SER A 38 -55.52 -18.48 -25.54
C SER A 38 -55.08 -17.50 -24.44
N GLY A 39 -55.98 -17.13 -23.51
CA GLY A 39 -55.63 -16.32 -22.33
C GLY A 39 -54.66 -17.02 -21.37
N VAL A 40 -54.86 -18.32 -21.11
CA VAL A 40 -53.96 -19.12 -20.27
C VAL A 40 -52.59 -19.31 -20.93
N VAL A 41 -52.56 -19.61 -22.24
CA VAL A 41 -51.31 -19.76 -23.00
C VAL A 41 -50.56 -18.43 -23.09
N GLY A 42 -51.27 -17.31 -23.32
CA GLY A 42 -50.69 -15.97 -23.32
C GLY A 42 -50.11 -15.59 -21.95
N GLY A 43 -50.83 -15.87 -20.86
CA GLY A 43 -50.37 -15.65 -19.49
C GLY A 43 -49.17 -16.54 -19.12
N LEU A 44 -49.14 -17.78 -19.58
CA LEU A 44 -48.00 -18.68 -19.37
C LEU A 44 -46.77 -18.21 -20.14
N ALA A 45 -46.95 -17.75 -21.38
CA ALA A 45 -45.88 -17.20 -22.21
C ALA A 45 -45.28 -15.92 -21.60
N THR A 46 -46.10 -15.01 -21.05
CA THR A 46 -45.59 -13.81 -20.37
C THR A 46 -44.88 -14.14 -19.07
N LEU A 47 -45.37 -15.12 -18.29
CA LEU A 47 -44.67 -15.60 -17.09
C LEU A 47 -43.31 -16.22 -17.41
N ILE A 48 -43.24 -17.06 -18.45
CA ILE A 48 -41.98 -17.65 -18.92
C ILE A 48 -41.02 -16.55 -19.40
N ALA A 49 -41.51 -15.57 -20.17
CA ALA A 49 -40.70 -14.44 -20.62
C ALA A 49 -40.18 -13.59 -19.44
N ALA A 50 -41.04 -13.28 -18.47
CA ALA A 50 -40.66 -12.55 -17.26
C ALA A 50 -39.61 -13.31 -16.44
N PHE A 51 -39.78 -14.63 -16.29
CA PHE A 51 -38.80 -15.49 -15.61
C PHE A 51 -37.45 -15.51 -16.33
N CYS A 52 -37.44 -15.63 -17.67
CA CYS A 52 -36.22 -15.57 -18.46
C CYS A 52 -35.50 -14.22 -18.33
N VAL A 53 -36.24 -13.11 -18.39
CA VAL A 53 -35.68 -11.75 -18.20
C VAL A 53 -35.11 -11.59 -16.79
N PHE A 54 -35.83 -12.05 -15.77
CA PHE A 54 -35.36 -12.01 -14.38
C PHE A 54 -34.09 -12.85 -14.17
N TRP A 55 -34.04 -14.07 -14.73
CA TRP A 55 -32.87 -14.95 -14.63
C TRP A 55 -31.64 -14.36 -15.32
N LEU A 56 -31.81 -13.80 -16.53
CA LEU A 56 -30.73 -13.11 -17.25
C LEU A 56 -30.29 -11.82 -16.53
N GLY A 57 -31.24 -11.06 -15.98
CA GLY A 57 -30.99 -9.87 -15.17
C GLY A 57 -30.15 -10.18 -13.95
N ASN A 58 -30.57 -11.15 -13.13
CA ASN A 58 -29.81 -11.59 -11.94
C ASN A 58 -28.42 -12.13 -12.30
N ARG A 59 -28.30 -12.84 -13.43
CA ARG A 59 -26.99 -13.35 -13.87
C ARG A 59 -26.05 -12.22 -14.28
N ASN A 60 -26.55 -11.23 -15.01
CA ASN A 60 -25.76 -10.06 -15.40
C ASN A 60 -25.40 -9.19 -14.19
N GLU A 61 -26.34 -9.00 -13.26
CA GLU A 61 -26.11 -8.23 -12.04
C GLU A 61 -25.06 -8.90 -11.14
N ARG A 62 -25.11 -10.23 -10.98
CA ARG A 62 -24.06 -10.98 -10.26
C ARG A 62 -22.69 -10.80 -10.90
N LYS A 63 -22.59 -10.92 -12.22
CA LYS A 63 -21.34 -10.68 -12.96
C LYS A 63 -20.84 -9.25 -12.79
N ALA A 64 -21.74 -8.27 -12.81
CA ALA A 64 -21.38 -6.86 -12.62
C ALA A 64 -20.83 -6.63 -11.20
N ARG A 65 -21.49 -7.19 -10.17
CA ARG A 65 -21.02 -7.12 -8.79
C ARG A 65 -19.66 -7.80 -8.60
N GLU A 66 -19.47 -9.00 -9.16
CA GLU A 66 -18.18 -9.70 -9.11
C GLU A 66 -17.06 -8.91 -9.80
N ASP A 67 -17.34 -8.27 -10.95
CA ASP A 67 -16.37 -7.41 -11.64
C ASP A 67 -16.06 -6.13 -10.86
N GLU A 68 -17.06 -5.51 -10.22
CA GLU A 68 -16.87 -4.36 -9.33
C GLU A 68 -16.04 -4.71 -8.09
N GLU A 69 -16.30 -5.86 -7.47
CA GLU A 69 -15.52 -6.38 -6.34
C GLU A 69 -14.06 -6.64 -6.75
N LEU A 70 -13.84 -7.24 -7.93
CA LEU A 70 -12.49 -7.46 -8.47
C LEU A 70 -11.76 -6.15 -8.77
N LYS A 71 -12.44 -5.14 -9.34
CA LYS A 71 -11.87 -3.81 -9.58
C LYS A 71 -11.49 -3.11 -8.27
N ALA A 72 -12.37 -3.18 -7.27
CA ALA A 72 -12.10 -2.61 -5.95
C ALA A 72 -10.90 -3.30 -5.28
N ALA A 73 -10.82 -4.63 -5.36
CA ALA A 73 -9.71 -5.41 -4.82
C ALA A 73 -8.39 -5.09 -5.56
N ALA A 74 -8.42 -4.93 -6.88
CA ALA A 74 -7.27 -4.50 -7.67
C ALA A 74 -6.80 -3.08 -7.29
N ALA A 75 -7.73 -2.15 -7.07
CA ALA A 75 -7.42 -0.80 -6.61
C ALA A 75 -6.77 -0.81 -5.21
N ASN A 76 -7.24 -1.65 -4.30
CA ASN A 76 -6.60 -1.86 -3.00
C ASN A 76 -5.19 -2.42 -3.14
N ALA A 77 -4.98 -3.43 -3.99
CA ALA A 77 -3.64 -3.96 -4.26
C ALA A 77 -2.70 -2.88 -4.83
N LEU A 78 -3.22 -2.00 -5.71
CA LEU A 78 -2.46 -0.88 -6.26
C LEU A 78 -2.08 0.14 -5.18
N SER A 79 -2.99 0.44 -4.25
CA SER A 79 -2.69 1.25 -3.06
C SER A 79 -1.56 0.61 -2.21
N GLY A 80 -1.62 -0.70 -1.99
CA GLY A 80 -0.58 -1.47 -1.32
C GLY A 80 0.78 -1.36 -2.01
N TYR A 81 0.82 -1.51 -3.34
CA TYR A 81 2.02 -1.30 -4.14
C TYR A 81 2.61 0.11 -3.94
N PHE A 82 1.80 1.16 -4.00
CA PHE A 82 2.30 2.53 -3.81
C PHE A 82 2.89 2.76 -2.41
N LYS A 83 2.36 2.10 -1.39
CA LYS A 83 2.94 2.16 -0.04
C LYS A 83 4.27 1.42 0.04
N LEU A 84 4.36 0.21 -0.51
CA LEU A 84 5.62 -0.54 -0.60
C LEU A 84 6.70 0.23 -1.36
N ALA A 85 6.33 0.85 -2.48
CA ALA A 85 7.24 1.70 -3.25
C ALA A 85 7.74 2.88 -2.41
N LYS A 86 6.88 3.50 -1.59
CA LYS A 86 7.29 4.56 -0.67
C LYS A 86 8.24 4.07 0.42
N TRP A 87 8.05 2.87 0.95
CA TRP A 87 8.99 2.24 1.88
C TRP A 87 10.35 1.98 1.24
N CYS A 88 10.38 1.44 0.02
CA CYS A 88 11.63 1.26 -0.73
C CYS A 88 12.32 2.60 -0.99
N ASN A 89 11.56 3.63 -1.38
CA ASN A 89 12.09 4.98 -1.60
C ASN A 89 12.66 5.61 -0.34
N LEU A 90 12.08 5.32 0.84
CA LEU A 90 12.63 5.79 2.11
C LEU A 90 14.05 5.22 2.33
N ILE A 91 14.22 3.91 2.17
CA ILE A 91 15.52 3.24 2.28
C ILE A 91 16.51 3.82 1.26
N ALA A 92 16.08 3.95 -0.01
CA ALA A 92 16.91 4.48 -1.08
C ALA A 92 17.34 5.94 -0.84
N ASN A 93 16.46 6.77 -0.27
CA ASN A 93 16.79 8.16 0.04
C ASN A 93 17.80 8.27 1.20
N ILE A 94 17.71 7.39 2.21
CA ILE A 94 18.71 7.32 3.28
C ILE A 94 20.07 6.93 2.68
N ASN A 95 20.11 5.92 1.80
CA ASN A 95 21.34 5.54 1.10
C ASN A 95 21.94 6.71 0.32
N LEU A 96 21.09 7.36 -0.49
CA LEU A 96 21.51 8.46 -1.34
C LEU A 96 22.07 9.63 -0.54
N HIS A 97 21.53 9.90 0.65
CA HIS A 97 22.07 10.91 1.56
C HIS A 97 23.48 10.54 2.01
N ILE A 98 23.68 9.31 2.50
CA ILE A 98 24.97 8.81 2.96
C ILE A 98 26.01 8.82 1.82
N ASP A 99 25.65 8.27 0.67
CA ASP A 99 26.51 8.20 -0.52
C ASP A 99 26.93 9.59 -1.00
N LYS A 100 25.99 10.55 -1.04
CA LYS A 100 26.29 11.93 -1.43
C LYS A 100 27.21 12.61 -0.42
N SER A 101 27.06 12.36 0.87
CA SER A 101 27.98 12.89 1.89
C SER A 101 29.40 12.36 1.68
N PHE A 102 29.57 11.05 1.44
CA PHE A 102 30.88 10.49 1.13
C PHE A 102 31.45 10.96 -0.21
N GLN A 103 30.61 11.09 -1.24
CA GLN A 103 31.02 11.64 -2.52
C GLN A 103 31.53 13.07 -2.38
N ALA A 104 30.78 13.95 -1.72
CA ALA A 104 31.20 15.32 -1.48
C ALA A 104 32.53 15.37 -0.72
N ALA A 105 32.70 14.54 0.32
CA ALA A 105 33.98 14.49 1.04
C ALA A 105 35.16 14.10 0.13
N ARG A 106 34.98 13.10 -0.75
CA ARG A 106 36.00 12.70 -1.72
C ARG A 106 36.33 13.81 -2.73
N GLU A 107 35.31 14.50 -3.24
CA GLU A 107 35.47 15.61 -4.19
C GLU A 107 36.25 16.79 -3.58
N HIS A 108 36.16 16.98 -2.28
CA HIS A 108 36.92 17.98 -1.52
C HIS A 108 38.27 17.47 -1.00
N GLY A 109 38.71 16.26 -1.40
CA GLY A 109 40.01 15.70 -1.02
C GLY A 109 40.09 15.30 0.46
N LEU A 110 38.95 15.07 1.10
CA LEU A 110 38.89 14.70 2.51
C LEU A 110 38.98 13.20 2.68
N SER A 111 39.88 12.79 3.57
CA SER A 111 39.92 11.43 4.10
C SER A 111 39.76 11.50 5.62
N SER A 112 38.52 11.47 6.10
CA SER A 112 38.25 11.18 7.51
C SER A 112 38.19 9.67 7.69
N SER A 113 38.83 9.15 8.75
CA SER A 113 38.61 7.76 9.18
C SER A 113 37.21 7.56 9.77
N GLU A 114 36.60 8.64 10.24
CA GLU A 114 35.33 8.62 10.97
C GLU A 114 34.17 9.00 10.06
N ALA A 115 33.16 8.13 10.00
CA ALA A 115 31.99 8.31 9.14
C ALA A 115 31.09 9.47 9.60
N PHE A 116 30.93 9.68 10.92
CA PHE A 116 30.09 10.76 11.46
C PHE A 116 30.59 12.17 11.10
N ALA A 117 31.89 12.31 10.83
CA ALA A 117 32.50 13.56 10.40
C ALA A 117 32.20 13.88 8.92
N VAL A 118 31.80 12.86 8.14
CA VAL A 118 31.47 12.98 6.73
C VAL A 118 29.96 13.11 6.53
N VAL A 119 29.18 12.28 7.21
CA VAL A 119 27.72 12.24 7.06
C VAL A 119 27.09 13.24 8.04
N GLY A 120 26.60 14.36 7.54
CA GLY A 120 25.86 15.31 8.38
C GLY A 120 24.45 14.82 8.76
N PRO A 121 23.75 15.54 9.66
CA PRO A 121 22.34 15.28 9.93
C PRO A 121 21.51 15.53 8.67
N SER A 122 20.32 14.93 8.60
CA SER A 122 19.39 15.24 7.50
C SER A 122 18.99 16.71 7.52
N ALA A 123 19.03 17.37 6.35
CA ALA A 123 18.52 18.73 6.17
C ALA A 123 16.98 18.81 6.17
N GLY A 124 16.28 17.67 6.11
CA GLY A 124 14.83 17.60 6.06
C GLY A 124 14.23 16.44 6.86
N VAL A 125 12.91 16.39 6.93
CA VAL A 125 12.17 15.32 7.60
C VAL A 125 11.78 14.27 6.58
N PHE A 126 12.28 13.05 6.75
CA PHE A 126 11.75 11.91 6.01
C PHE A 126 10.34 11.62 6.53
N THR A 127 9.38 11.60 5.61
CA THR A 127 8.00 11.26 5.96
C THR A 127 7.87 9.75 6.02
N GLU A 128 7.50 9.22 7.17
CA GLU A 128 7.20 7.80 7.32
C GLU A 128 5.97 7.43 6.47
N PRO A 129 6.10 6.49 5.52
CA PRO A 129 4.98 5.98 4.76
C PRO A 129 3.91 5.35 5.67
N ARG A 130 2.67 5.32 5.19
CA ARG A 130 1.61 4.60 5.91
C ARG A 130 1.78 3.10 5.74
N LEU A 131 1.54 2.36 6.82
CA LEU A 131 1.49 0.91 6.80
C LEU A 131 0.43 0.37 5.82
N LEU A 132 0.70 -0.80 5.26
CA LEU A 132 -0.27 -1.53 4.47
C LEU A 132 -1.42 -2.05 5.35
N SER A 133 -2.65 -1.91 4.85
CA SER A 133 -3.82 -2.49 5.51
C SER A 133 -4.05 -3.92 5.03
N ALA A 134 -4.67 -4.74 5.87
CA ALA A 134 -4.97 -6.15 5.55
C ALA A 134 -5.71 -6.32 4.21
N SER A 135 -6.59 -5.38 3.85
CA SER A 135 -7.30 -5.39 2.56
C SER A 135 -6.36 -5.27 1.36
N GLU A 136 -5.26 -4.52 1.46
CA GLU A 136 -4.33 -4.24 0.36
C GLU A 136 -3.46 -5.45 0.01
N PHE A 137 -3.20 -6.34 0.96
CA PHE A 137 -2.41 -7.56 0.74
C PHE A 137 -3.20 -8.87 0.97
N SER A 138 -4.52 -8.78 1.22
CA SER A 138 -5.40 -9.94 1.46
C SER A 138 -5.30 -11.04 0.39
N PHE A 139 -5.01 -10.67 -0.85
CA PHE A 139 -4.84 -11.60 -1.96
C PHE A 139 -3.60 -12.50 -1.87
N LEU A 140 -2.65 -12.13 -1.02
CA LEU A 140 -1.46 -12.93 -0.73
C LEU A 140 -1.72 -14.01 0.32
N LEU A 141 -2.90 -14.01 0.96
CA LEU A 141 -3.29 -15.01 1.97
C LEU A 141 -3.70 -16.34 1.33
N THR A 142 -2.88 -16.83 0.40
CA THR A 142 -2.99 -18.16 -0.22
C THR A 142 -1.77 -18.99 0.16
N LYS A 143 -1.87 -20.33 0.01
CA LYS A 143 -0.78 -21.24 0.35
C LYS A 143 0.50 -20.94 -0.44
N GLU A 144 0.38 -20.49 -1.69
CA GLU A 144 1.50 -20.19 -2.58
C GLU A 144 2.16 -18.84 -2.28
N ASN A 145 1.37 -17.84 -1.85
CA ASN A 145 1.82 -16.45 -1.74
C ASN A 145 1.99 -15.95 -0.30
N PHE A 146 1.68 -16.77 0.71
CA PHE A 146 1.74 -16.37 2.12
C PHE A 146 3.11 -15.80 2.53
N LYS A 147 4.20 -16.37 2.01
CA LYS A 147 5.55 -15.88 2.26
C LYS A 147 5.76 -14.45 1.74
N ILE A 148 5.08 -14.04 0.68
CA ILE A 148 5.15 -12.65 0.18
C ILE A 148 4.51 -11.70 1.19
N ALA A 149 3.42 -12.10 1.85
CA ALA A 149 2.79 -11.28 2.89
C ALA A 149 3.70 -11.10 4.12
N GLU A 150 4.41 -12.16 4.52
CA GLU A 150 5.44 -12.11 5.56
C GLU A 150 6.60 -11.20 5.14
N ASP A 151 7.14 -11.40 3.93
CA ASP A 151 8.22 -10.57 3.38
C ASP A 151 7.81 -9.08 3.34
N VAL A 152 6.55 -8.77 3.01
CA VAL A 152 6.00 -7.40 3.00
C VAL A 152 6.05 -6.77 4.38
N GLY A 153 5.62 -7.48 5.43
CA GLY A 153 5.72 -6.98 6.81
C GLY A 153 7.17 -6.71 7.21
N LEU A 154 8.09 -7.60 6.84
CA LEU A 154 9.52 -7.42 7.09
C LEU A 154 10.10 -6.18 6.37
N VAL A 155 9.62 -5.84 5.17
CA VAL A 155 10.01 -4.59 4.49
C VAL A 155 9.60 -3.38 5.31
N GLU A 156 8.37 -3.33 5.82
CA GLU A 156 7.89 -2.22 6.65
C GLU A 156 8.71 -2.11 7.95
N GLU A 157 8.89 -3.22 8.67
CA GLU A 157 9.66 -3.25 9.92
C GLU A 157 11.11 -2.82 9.73
N ARG A 158 11.80 -3.35 8.71
CA ARG A 158 13.19 -2.98 8.38
C ARG A 158 13.30 -1.50 8.02
N ALA A 159 12.38 -0.99 7.20
CA ALA A 159 12.37 0.42 6.80
C ALA A 159 12.08 1.36 7.98
N ILE A 160 11.15 1.00 8.88
CA ILE A 160 10.85 1.75 10.10
C ILE A 160 12.06 1.79 11.02
N ASN A 161 12.71 0.64 11.24
CA ASN A 161 13.90 0.57 12.08
C ASN A 161 15.03 1.43 11.50
N LEU A 162 15.30 1.32 10.21
CA LEU A 162 16.32 2.13 9.52
C LEU A 162 16.02 3.63 9.64
N HIS A 163 14.76 4.02 9.43
CA HIS A 163 14.33 5.40 9.56
C HIS A 163 14.53 5.93 10.99
N HIS A 164 14.14 5.15 12.00
CA HIS A 164 14.32 5.52 13.40
C HIS A 164 15.80 5.68 13.76
N LEU A 165 16.65 4.72 13.35
CA LEU A 165 18.10 4.81 13.57
C LEU A 165 18.68 6.07 12.93
N PHE A 166 18.26 6.40 11.71
CA PHE A 166 18.73 7.58 10.99
C PHE A 166 18.23 8.90 11.60
N GLN A 167 17.00 8.93 12.09
CA GLN A 167 16.48 10.06 12.89
C GLN A 167 17.30 10.22 14.16
N LYS A 168 17.55 9.12 14.89
CA LYS A 168 18.32 9.16 16.13
C LYS A 168 19.75 9.61 15.91
N TYR A 169 20.37 9.16 14.83
CA TYR A 169 21.66 9.65 14.37
C TYR A 169 21.65 11.17 14.16
N SER A 170 20.65 11.68 13.42
CA SER A 170 20.52 13.11 13.13
C SER A 170 20.32 13.94 14.41
N GLU A 171 19.49 13.49 15.35
CA GLU A 171 19.30 14.12 16.66
C GLU A 171 20.62 14.21 17.44
N LEU A 172 21.32 13.09 17.60
CA LEU A 172 22.57 13.04 18.36
C LEU A 172 23.67 13.86 17.69
N HIS A 173 23.68 13.94 16.37
CA HIS A 173 24.62 14.78 15.62
C HIS A 173 24.36 16.26 15.91
N ILE A 174 23.10 16.70 15.85
CA ILE A 174 22.72 18.07 16.21
C ILE A 174 23.07 18.38 17.67
N GLU A 175 22.79 17.46 18.60
CA GLU A 175 23.18 17.61 20.01
C GLU A 175 24.71 17.73 20.19
N LEU A 176 25.49 16.96 19.43
CA LEU A 176 26.95 17.07 19.42
C LEU A 176 27.38 18.47 18.94
N GLN A 177 26.79 18.98 17.87
CA GLN A 177 27.08 20.33 17.35
C GLN A 177 26.76 21.41 18.39
N MET A 178 25.58 21.36 18.99
CA MET A 178 25.18 22.30 20.05
C MET A 178 26.11 22.23 21.27
N TRP A 179 26.56 21.02 21.63
CA TRP A 179 27.51 20.84 22.73
C TRP A 179 28.89 21.43 22.41
N LEU A 180 29.40 21.21 21.18
CA LEU A 180 30.67 21.79 20.73
C LEU A 180 30.63 23.32 20.78
N ASP A 181 29.56 23.93 20.28
CA ASP A 181 29.38 25.39 20.28
C ASP A 181 29.31 26.00 21.68
N ALA A 182 28.97 25.20 22.70
CA ALA A 182 28.90 25.62 24.11
C ALA A 182 30.25 25.48 24.86
N ILE A 183 31.27 24.86 24.26
CA ILE A 183 32.57 24.65 24.91
C ILE A 183 33.38 25.95 24.88
N PRO A 184 33.91 26.44 26.03
CA PRO A 184 34.85 27.54 26.05
C PRO A 184 36.10 27.23 25.22
N GLU A 185 36.59 28.20 24.45
CA GLU A 185 37.78 28.08 23.59
C GLU A 185 37.61 27.11 22.40
N PHE A 186 36.41 26.55 22.19
CA PHE A 186 36.11 25.85 20.94
C PHE A 186 36.21 26.82 19.77
N SER A 187 36.93 26.40 18.73
CA SER A 187 36.99 27.17 17.48
C SER A 187 36.82 26.24 16.29
N ARG A 188 35.92 26.66 15.39
CA ARG A 188 35.67 26.01 14.11
C ARG A 188 36.32 26.82 13.01
N LYS A 189 37.30 26.26 12.33
CA LYS A 189 37.88 26.86 11.13
C LYS A 189 37.17 26.27 9.92
N LEU A 190 36.44 27.10 9.20
CA LEU A 190 35.83 26.71 7.93
C LEU A 190 36.89 26.82 6.83
N ASP A 191 37.20 25.69 6.20
CA ASP A 191 38.02 25.61 4.99
C ASP A 191 37.16 25.04 3.85
N GLY A 192 36.50 25.93 3.10
CA GLY A 192 35.50 25.55 2.11
C GLY A 192 34.25 24.90 2.76
N PRO A 193 33.78 23.74 2.29
CA PRO A 193 32.62 23.04 2.87
C PRO A 193 32.94 22.30 4.19
N ILE A 194 34.16 22.45 4.70
CA ILE A 194 34.69 21.65 5.81
C ILE A 194 34.84 22.51 7.05
N ALA A 195 34.48 21.95 8.18
CA ALA A 195 34.79 22.48 9.50
C ALA A 195 35.98 21.69 10.10
N SER A 196 37.11 22.36 10.32
CA SER A 196 38.18 21.85 11.19
C SER A 196 37.91 22.35 12.61
N ASP A 197 37.53 21.43 13.47
CA ASP A 197 37.18 21.71 14.86
C ASP A 197 38.40 21.57 15.77
N GLN A 198 38.77 22.66 16.46
CA GLN A 198 39.80 22.64 17.50
C GLN A 198 39.13 22.40 18.85
N ILE A 199 39.25 21.17 19.35
CA ILE A 199 38.63 20.74 20.61
C ILE A 199 39.65 20.85 21.74
N PRO A 200 39.38 21.60 22.82
CA PRO A 200 40.30 21.69 23.95
C PRO A 200 40.52 20.32 24.61
N ASN A 201 41.75 20.03 25.02
CA ASN A 201 42.13 18.71 25.57
C ASN A 201 41.24 18.23 26.72
N ALA A 202 40.72 19.15 27.55
CA ALA A 202 39.84 18.83 28.68
C ALA A 202 38.49 18.19 28.26
N TYR A 203 38.07 18.37 27.01
CA TYR A 203 36.79 17.87 26.48
C TYR A 203 36.96 16.69 25.51
N LYS A 204 38.20 16.31 25.19
CA LYS A 204 38.51 15.32 24.16
C LYS A 204 37.84 13.98 24.43
N ASP A 205 37.96 13.44 25.64
CA ASP A 205 37.35 12.14 25.99
C ASP A 205 35.83 12.12 25.80
N ARG A 206 35.15 13.24 26.09
CA ARG A 206 33.70 13.37 25.91
C ARG A 206 33.32 13.48 24.44
N PHE A 207 34.13 14.17 23.65
CA PHE A 207 33.97 14.22 22.20
C PHE A 207 34.13 12.83 21.60
N ASP A 208 35.22 12.14 21.91
CA ASP A 208 35.53 10.80 21.39
C ASP A 208 34.40 9.80 21.74
N TYR A 209 33.84 9.88 22.94
CA TYR A 209 32.68 9.08 23.33
C TYR A 209 31.44 9.36 22.46
N ARG A 210 31.08 10.63 22.25
CA ARG A 210 29.92 11.00 21.41
C ARG A 210 30.14 10.65 19.93
N ALA A 211 31.36 10.87 19.43
CA ALA A 211 31.78 10.48 18.09
C ALA A 211 31.65 8.97 17.88
N ALA A 212 32.12 8.16 18.83
CA ALA A 212 32.00 6.70 18.78
C ALA A 212 30.53 6.24 18.74
N GLN A 213 29.64 6.87 19.53
CA GLN A 213 28.20 6.58 19.48
C GLN A 213 27.59 6.85 18.11
N LEU A 214 27.93 7.99 17.49
CA LEU A 214 27.44 8.34 16.15
C LEU A 214 27.94 7.34 15.09
N ASN A 215 29.22 6.99 15.13
CA ASN A 215 29.79 5.98 14.23
C ASN A 215 29.16 4.59 14.43
N GLN A 216 28.84 4.21 15.67
CA GLN A 216 28.20 2.92 15.93
C GLN A 216 26.81 2.86 15.28
N ILE A 217 26.01 3.93 15.39
CA ILE A 217 24.69 3.99 14.76
C ILE A 217 24.83 4.00 13.24
N LEU A 218 25.70 4.86 12.71
CA LEU A 218 25.89 5.00 11.26
C LEU A 218 26.48 3.75 10.62
N GLY A 219 27.42 3.08 11.29
CA GLY A 219 27.96 1.80 10.87
C GLY A 219 26.88 0.73 10.79
N GLY A 220 26.03 0.62 11.83
CA GLY A 220 24.88 -0.29 11.81
C GLY A 220 23.88 0.00 10.68
N ILE A 221 23.64 1.27 10.37
CA ILE A 221 22.80 1.69 9.23
C ILE A 221 23.43 1.23 7.91
N ILE A 222 24.71 1.53 7.69
CA ILE A 222 25.43 1.19 6.46
C ILE A 222 25.49 -0.32 6.25
N ASP A 223 25.74 -1.09 7.32
CA ASP A 223 25.89 -2.54 7.27
C ASP A 223 24.61 -3.27 6.80
N THR A 224 23.42 -2.76 7.13
CA THR A 224 22.15 -3.41 6.72
C THR A 224 21.56 -2.86 5.44
N LEU A 225 21.99 -1.67 5.00
CA LEU A 225 21.27 -0.92 3.97
C LEU A 225 21.23 -1.66 2.62
N GLU A 226 22.35 -2.21 2.18
CA GLU A 226 22.43 -2.93 0.90
C GLU A 226 21.50 -4.14 0.89
N GLU A 227 21.49 -4.93 1.98
CA GLU A 227 20.59 -6.08 2.13
C GLU A 227 19.12 -5.64 2.16
N ASP A 228 18.78 -4.62 2.95
CA ASP A 228 17.42 -4.13 3.11
C ASP A 228 16.86 -3.54 1.80
N MET A 229 17.70 -2.85 1.03
CA MET A 229 17.34 -2.33 -0.29
C MET A 229 17.10 -3.46 -1.29
N ALA A 230 18.02 -4.43 -1.40
CA ALA A 230 17.84 -5.57 -2.29
C ALA A 230 16.61 -6.42 -1.92
N PHE A 231 16.39 -6.63 -0.62
CA PHE A 231 15.24 -7.35 -0.10
C PHE A 231 13.92 -6.64 -0.44
N SER A 232 13.84 -5.34 -0.18
CA SER A 232 12.63 -4.54 -0.42
C SER A 232 12.25 -4.44 -1.90
N ILE A 233 13.23 -4.27 -2.79
CA ILE A 233 13.00 -4.31 -4.25
C ILE A 233 12.44 -5.67 -4.67
N LYS A 234 13.11 -6.76 -4.27
CA LYS A 234 12.70 -8.13 -4.61
C LYS A 234 11.31 -8.45 -4.10
N THR A 235 10.98 -8.07 -2.87
CA THR A 235 9.66 -8.30 -2.27
C THR A 235 8.58 -7.49 -2.99
N THR A 236 8.85 -6.24 -3.34
CA THR A 236 7.92 -5.40 -4.10
C THR A 236 7.66 -5.97 -5.50
N GLN A 237 8.68 -6.48 -6.18
CA GLN A 237 8.51 -7.18 -7.46
C GLN A 237 7.62 -8.43 -7.34
N LYS A 238 7.83 -9.26 -6.31
CA LYS A 238 6.98 -10.44 -6.05
C LYS A 238 5.53 -10.01 -5.78
N PHE A 239 5.31 -8.95 -5.01
CA PHE A 239 3.99 -8.40 -4.74
C PHE A 239 3.27 -7.99 -6.03
N ILE A 240 3.96 -7.24 -6.90
CA ILE A 240 3.42 -6.78 -8.20
C ILE A 240 3.03 -7.98 -9.07
N LEU A 241 3.90 -8.99 -9.17
CA LEU A 241 3.64 -10.19 -9.97
C LEU A 241 2.43 -10.95 -9.45
N ALA A 242 2.33 -11.16 -8.14
CA ALA A 242 1.18 -11.83 -7.52
C ALA A 242 -0.12 -11.04 -7.71
N ALA A 243 -0.06 -9.70 -7.59
CA ALA A 243 -1.22 -8.83 -7.82
C ALA A 243 -1.68 -8.87 -9.27
N HIS A 244 -0.75 -8.80 -10.22
CA HIS A 244 -1.06 -8.88 -11.65
C HIS A 244 -1.69 -10.22 -12.03
N GLU A 245 -1.12 -11.34 -11.57
CA GLU A 245 -1.68 -12.67 -11.85
C GLU A 245 -3.08 -12.85 -11.26
N ARG A 246 -3.33 -12.30 -10.07
CA ARG A 246 -4.63 -12.38 -9.40
C ARG A 246 -5.69 -11.50 -10.06
N TYR A 247 -5.32 -10.30 -10.48
CA TYR A 247 -6.29 -9.25 -10.83
C TYR A 247 -6.25 -8.82 -12.29
N LYS A 248 -5.52 -9.50 -13.18
CA LYS A 248 -5.61 -9.24 -14.63
C LYS A 248 -7.08 -9.30 -15.10
N PRO A 249 -7.55 -8.32 -15.90
CA PRO A 249 -6.81 -7.21 -16.51
C PRO A 249 -6.77 -5.91 -15.68
N HIS A 250 -7.43 -5.87 -14.53
CA HIS A 250 -7.65 -4.64 -13.73
C HIS A 250 -6.40 -4.15 -12.99
N PHE A 251 -5.37 -5.00 -12.84
CA PHE A 251 -4.06 -4.61 -12.31
C PHE A 251 -3.02 -4.57 -13.43
N PRO A 252 -2.42 -3.40 -13.74
CA PRO A 252 -1.48 -3.27 -14.84
C PRO A 252 -0.20 -4.05 -14.59
N LYS A 253 0.49 -4.43 -15.67
CA LYS A 253 1.84 -4.98 -15.56
C LYS A 253 2.80 -3.82 -15.24
N LEU A 254 3.31 -3.80 -14.02
CA LEU A 254 4.26 -2.80 -13.53
C LEU A 254 5.66 -3.40 -13.50
N ASP A 255 6.65 -2.53 -13.68
CA ASP A 255 8.05 -2.85 -13.43
C ASP A 255 8.54 -2.00 -12.25
N PHE A 256 9.43 -2.56 -11.44
CA PHE A 256 9.91 -1.93 -10.21
C PHE A 256 11.39 -2.23 -10.02
N GLY A 257 12.21 -1.18 -9.97
CA GLY A 257 13.68 -1.20 -10.00
C GLY A 257 14.19 0.08 -10.61
#